data_AF-A0A2V9T4Z8-F1
#
_entry.id   AF-A0A2V9T4Z8-F1
#
_cell.length_a   1.000
_cell.length_b   1.000
_cell.length_c   1.000
_cell.angle_alpha   90.00
_cell.angle_beta   90.00
_cell.angle_gamma   90.00
#
_symmetry.space_group_name_H-M   'P 1'
#
loop_
_entity.id
_entity.type
_entity.pdbx_description
1 polymer ?
#
loop_
_entity_poly.entity_id
_entity_poly.type
_entity_poly.pdbx_seq_one_letter_code
_entity_poly.pdbx_strand_id
1 'polypeptide(L)'
;MKWITADDLARWAKTLSAQSDLPALIKDLVRASATDIRAFRFPAGDSAQIPGWDGRLNSLSSSLYVPEGDSVWEMGTSADYLGKANGDYTKRTANPGAVDPAVTTFIFVTPHRWVHTIMSIDAWRKERLAEDLWKDVRAIDGAMLEDWIEQCPAVG
;
A
#
# COMPACT_ATOMS: atom_id res chain seq x y z
N MET A 1 -21.09 1.45 13.23
CA MET A 1 -21.75 1.52 11.91
C MET A 1 -20.67 1.87 10.92
N LYS A 2 -20.35 0.98 9.98
CA LYS A 2 -19.31 1.22 8.97
C LYS A 2 -19.89 2.10 7.87
N TRP A 3 -19.25 3.25 7.60
CA TRP A 3 -19.70 4.22 6.60
C TRP A 3 -19.13 3.91 5.21
N ILE A 4 -17.98 3.23 5.17
CA ILE A 4 -17.34 2.74 3.95
C ILE A 4 -17.08 1.25 4.15
N THR A 5 -17.44 0.45 3.15
CA THR A 5 -17.16 -0.98 3.08
C THR A 5 -16.14 -1.29 2.00
N ALA A 6 -15.53 -2.46 2.05
CA ALA A 6 -14.61 -2.92 1.02
C ALA A 6 -15.31 -3.18 -0.34
N ASP A 7 -16.64 -3.35 -0.36
CA ASP A 7 -17.40 -3.32 -1.63
C ASP A 7 -17.52 -1.90 -2.19
N ASP A 8 -17.64 -0.88 -1.33
CA ASP A 8 -17.60 0.52 -1.75
C ASP A 8 -16.22 0.87 -2.32
N LEU A 9 -15.15 0.44 -1.65
CA LEU A 9 -13.76 0.60 -2.13
C LEU A 9 -13.54 -0.09 -3.47
N ALA A 10 -13.99 -1.34 -3.63
CA ALA A 10 -13.85 -2.09 -4.88
C ALA A 10 -14.68 -1.49 -6.03
N ARG A 11 -15.84 -0.87 -5.73
CA ARG A 11 -16.63 -0.11 -6.72
C ARG A 11 -15.94 1.19 -7.09
N TRP A 12 -15.45 1.93 -6.11
CA TRP A 12 -14.72 3.18 -6.32
C TRP A 12 -13.45 2.96 -7.15
N ALA A 13 -12.70 1.88 -6.93
CA ALA A 13 -11.52 1.51 -7.72
C ALA A 13 -11.76 1.42 -9.24
N LYS A 14 -13.01 1.22 -9.67
CA LYS A 14 -13.39 1.15 -11.09
C LYS A 14 -13.62 2.54 -11.73
N THR A 15 -13.61 3.61 -10.94
CA THR A 15 -13.77 4.98 -11.42
C THR A 15 -12.44 5.54 -11.90
N LEU A 16 -12.50 6.55 -12.80
CA LEU A 16 -11.29 7.21 -13.30
C LEU A 16 -10.53 7.96 -12.21
N SER A 17 -11.24 8.50 -11.21
CA SER A 17 -10.60 9.30 -10.16
C SER A 17 -9.86 8.44 -9.14
N ALA A 18 -10.26 7.18 -8.94
CA ALA A 18 -9.63 6.34 -7.91
C ALA A 18 -8.12 6.16 -8.10
N GLN A 19 -7.62 6.20 -9.34
CA GLN A 19 -6.18 6.11 -9.58
C GLN A 19 -5.41 7.34 -9.05
N SER A 20 -5.98 8.55 -9.16
CA SER A 20 -5.38 9.77 -8.61
C SER A 20 -5.65 9.95 -7.12
N ASP A 21 -6.75 9.40 -6.64
CA ASP A 21 -7.27 9.63 -5.29
C ASP A 21 -6.73 8.62 -4.28
N LEU A 22 -6.41 7.38 -4.70
CA LEU A 22 -5.85 6.35 -3.82
C LEU A 22 -4.57 6.81 -3.11
N PRO A 23 -3.57 7.42 -3.79
CA PRO A 23 -2.42 7.99 -3.10
C PRO A 23 -2.77 9.04 -2.05
N ALA A 24 -3.81 9.86 -2.28
CA ALA A 24 -4.27 10.84 -1.30
C ALA A 24 -4.88 10.16 -0.06
N LEU A 25 -5.73 9.15 -0.27
CA LEU A 25 -6.32 8.35 0.81
C LEU A 25 -5.23 7.70 1.67
N ILE A 26 -4.26 7.01 1.05
CA ILE A 26 -3.17 6.35 1.79
C ILE A 26 -2.29 7.38 2.52
N LYS A 27 -1.97 8.50 1.87
CA LYS A 27 -1.25 9.63 2.50
C LYS A 27 -1.94 10.10 3.79
N ASP A 28 -3.25 10.26 3.77
CA ASP A 28 -4.01 10.77 4.90
C ASP A 28 -4.18 9.69 6.00
N LEU A 29 -4.39 8.43 5.63
CA LEU A 29 -4.41 7.30 6.58
C LEU A 29 -3.06 7.12 7.30
N VAL A 30 -1.94 7.20 6.59
CA VAL A 30 -0.59 7.13 7.20
C VAL A 30 -0.40 8.29 8.18
N ARG A 31 -0.78 9.52 7.80
CA ARG A 31 -0.67 10.69 8.69
C ARG A 31 -1.57 10.61 9.92
N ALA A 32 -2.75 10.02 9.78
CA ALA A 32 -3.69 9.88 10.87
C ALA A 32 -3.29 8.80 11.89
N SER A 33 -2.49 7.81 11.47
CA SER A 33 -2.23 6.60 12.28
C SER A 33 -0.77 6.34 12.65
N ALA A 34 0.21 6.93 11.97
CA ALA A 34 1.62 6.80 12.32
C ALA A 34 2.08 7.95 13.23
N THR A 35 2.88 7.62 14.25
CA THR A 35 3.59 8.60 15.07
C THR A 35 5.06 8.68 14.66
N ASP A 36 5.76 9.75 15.05
CA ASP A 36 7.22 9.82 14.93
C ASP A 36 7.77 9.64 13.50
N ILE A 37 7.10 10.25 12.53
CA ILE A 37 7.48 10.21 11.11
C ILE A 37 8.71 11.09 10.87
N ARG A 38 9.83 10.51 10.42
CA ARG A 38 11.06 11.24 10.07
C ARG A 38 11.14 11.61 8.59
N ALA A 39 10.51 10.83 7.72
CA ALA A 39 10.45 11.11 6.29
C ALA A 39 9.08 10.72 5.75
N PHE A 40 8.51 11.55 4.88
CA PHE A 40 7.16 11.36 4.35
C PHE A 40 7.07 11.91 2.92
N ARG A 41 6.72 11.04 1.97
CA ARG A 41 6.45 11.47 0.59
C ARG A 41 5.47 10.52 -0.09
N PHE A 42 4.23 10.97 -0.24
CA PHE A 42 3.17 10.29 -1.00
C PHE A 42 2.63 11.27 -2.04
N PRO A 43 3.18 11.29 -3.27
CA PRO A 43 2.67 12.15 -4.34
C PRO A 43 1.22 11.79 -4.67
N ALA A 44 0.34 12.80 -4.73
CA ALA A 44 -1.09 12.62 -5.00
C ALA A 44 -1.62 13.80 -5.83
N GLY A 45 -2.83 13.68 -6.37
CA GLY A 45 -3.43 14.68 -7.26
C GLY A 45 -2.54 14.94 -8.48
N ASP A 46 -2.24 16.20 -8.77
CA ASP A 46 -1.38 16.60 -9.90
C ASP A 46 0.05 16.05 -9.81
N SER A 47 0.50 15.68 -8.60
CA SER A 47 1.82 15.09 -8.38
C SER A 47 1.85 13.57 -8.52
N ALA A 48 0.71 12.90 -8.74
CA ALA A 48 0.64 11.45 -8.90
C ALA A 48 1.39 10.94 -10.15
N GLN A 49 1.64 11.83 -11.13
CA GLN A 49 2.36 11.50 -12.36
C GLN A 49 3.89 11.54 -12.21
N ILE A 50 4.41 11.92 -11.02
CA ILE A 50 5.86 12.03 -10.81
C ILE A 50 6.48 10.62 -10.80
N PRO A 51 7.51 10.36 -11.63
CA PRO A 51 8.21 9.08 -11.62
C PRO A 51 8.82 8.77 -10.24
N GLY A 52 8.74 7.50 -9.84
CA GLY A 52 9.26 7.04 -8.56
C GLY A 52 8.26 6.14 -7.87
N TRP A 53 8.43 5.98 -6.57
CA TRP A 53 7.53 5.23 -5.70
C TRP A 53 6.26 6.04 -5.43
N ASP A 54 5.12 5.35 -5.32
CA ASP A 54 3.84 6.00 -4.98
C ASP A 54 3.84 6.51 -3.53
N GLY A 55 4.64 5.90 -2.66
CA GLY A 55 4.87 6.37 -1.30
C GLY A 55 6.26 6.01 -0.76
N ARG A 56 6.80 6.89 0.09
CA ARG A 56 7.99 6.65 0.91
C ARG A 56 7.74 7.18 2.32
N LEU A 57 8.13 6.39 3.30
CA LEU A 57 7.93 6.69 4.70
C LEU A 57 9.11 6.19 5.53
N ASN A 58 9.54 6.98 6.51
CA ASN A 58 10.36 6.51 7.62
C ASN A 58 9.62 6.80 8.92
N SER A 59 9.23 5.76 9.65
CA SER A 59 8.51 5.83 10.93
C SER A 59 9.36 5.23 12.05
N LEU A 60 9.40 5.85 13.23
CA LEU A 60 10.11 5.29 14.40
C LEU A 60 9.25 4.39 15.27
N SER A 61 7.95 4.34 15.01
CA SER A 61 7.03 3.42 15.65
C SER A 61 6.35 2.58 14.58
N SER A 62 5.90 1.40 14.98
CA SER A 62 5.01 0.60 14.15
C SER A 62 3.56 0.81 14.59
N SER A 63 2.66 0.83 13.60
CA SER A 63 1.23 0.66 13.79
C SER A 63 0.77 -0.57 12.98
N LEU A 64 -0.54 -0.87 13.01
CA LEU A 64 -1.08 -2.05 12.33
C LEU A 64 -0.73 -2.07 10.82
N TYR A 65 -0.85 -0.91 10.15
CA TYR A 65 -0.64 -0.78 8.70
C TYR A 65 0.66 -0.09 8.32
N VAL A 66 1.35 0.53 9.28
CA VAL A 66 2.61 1.26 9.05
C VAL A 66 3.75 0.52 9.77
N PRO A 67 4.76 0.01 9.05
CA PRO A 67 5.92 -0.62 9.68
C PRO A 67 6.86 0.42 10.29
N GLU A 68 7.64 -0.03 11.26
CA GLU A 68 8.80 0.71 11.77
C GLU A 68 9.97 0.66 10.77
N GLY A 69 10.66 1.79 10.64
CA GLY A 69 11.79 2.01 9.74
C GLY A 69 11.37 2.52 8.36
N ASP A 70 12.23 2.28 7.37
CA ASP A 70 11.97 2.66 5.98
C ASP A 70 10.92 1.74 5.35
N SER A 71 9.96 2.36 4.67
CA SER A 71 9.01 1.66 3.81
C SER A 71 8.79 2.39 2.49
N VAL A 72 8.59 1.59 1.45
CA VAL A 72 8.25 2.03 0.10
C VAL A 72 6.95 1.40 -0.33
N TRP A 73 6.12 2.20 -1.00
CA TRP A 73 4.73 1.87 -1.26
C TRP A 73 4.46 1.93 -2.75
N GLU A 74 3.84 0.88 -3.26
CA GLU A 74 3.20 0.82 -4.57
C GLU A 74 1.70 0.60 -4.35
N MET A 75 0.89 1.21 -5.20
CA MET A 75 -0.55 1.10 -5.07
C MET A 75 -1.24 1.06 -6.43
N GLY A 76 -2.44 0.51 -6.46
CA GLY A 76 -3.33 0.81 -7.56
C GLY A 76 -4.64 0.06 -7.58
N THR A 77 -5.41 0.39 -8.59
CA THR A 77 -6.85 0.11 -8.66
C THR A 77 -7.21 -1.00 -9.65
N SER A 78 -6.20 -1.67 -10.23
CA SER A 78 -6.41 -2.80 -11.16
C SER A 78 -7.23 -3.90 -10.49
N ALA A 79 -8.27 -4.38 -11.19
CA ALA A 79 -9.01 -5.56 -10.77
C ALA A 79 -8.15 -6.84 -10.81
N ASP A 80 -7.13 -6.88 -11.67
CA ASP A 80 -6.03 -7.84 -11.57
C ASP A 80 -5.00 -7.34 -10.56
N TYR A 81 -5.39 -7.38 -9.28
CA TYR A 81 -4.55 -6.93 -8.18
C TYR A 81 -3.33 -7.84 -7.97
N LEU A 82 -3.45 -9.15 -8.22
CA LEU A 82 -2.35 -10.10 -8.06
C LEU A 82 -1.29 -9.89 -9.16
N GLY A 83 -1.71 -9.77 -10.41
CA GLY A 83 -0.80 -9.44 -11.52
C GLY A 83 -0.09 -8.11 -11.28
N LYS A 84 -0.82 -7.10 -10.79
CA LYS A 84 -0.23 -5.81 -10.43
C LYS A 84 0.77 -5.91 -9.27
N ALA A 85 0.40 -6.57 -8.17
CA ALA A 85 1.29 -6.76 -7.02
C ALA A 85 2.61 -7.45 -7.43
N ASN A 86 2.52 -8.50 -8.25
CA ASN A 86 3.69 -9.22 -8.77
C ASN A 86 4.54 -8.35 -9.70
N GLY A 87 3.89 -7.60 -10.60
CA GLY A 87 4.56 -6.71 -11.54
C GLY A 87 5.32 -5.59 -10.83
N ASP A 88 4.67 -4.93 -9.88
CA ASP A 88 5.26 -3.85 -9.10
C ASP A 88 6.40 -4.36 -8.22
N TYR A 89 6.19 -5.48 -7.48
CA TYR A 89 7.25 -6.11 -6.69
C TYR A 89 8.46 -6.47 -7.57
N THR A 90 8.26 -7.19 -8.69
CA THR A 90 9.35 -7.61 -9.58
C THR A 90 10.12 -6.41 -10.13
N LYS A 91 9.41 -5.40 -10.63
CA LYS A 91 9.99 -4.17 -11.17
C LYS A 91 10.85 -3.46 -10.13
N ARG A 92 10.37 -3.39 -8.89
CA ARG A 92 11.00 -2.65 -7.80
C ARG A 92 12.14 -3.41 -7.14
N THR A 93 12.05 -4.73 -7.08
CA THR A 93 13.18 -5.58 -6.71
C THR A 93 14.31 -5.46 -7.72
N ALA A 94 14.01 -5.46 -9.02
CA ALA A 94 15.01 -5.29 -10.07
C ALA A 94 15.61 -3.87 -10.11
N ASN A 95 14.82 -2.85 -9.79
CA ASN A 95 15.23 -1.44 -9.82
C ASN A 95 14.68 -0.67 -8.60
N PRO A 96 15.30 -0.82 -7.42
CA PRO A 96 14.80 -0.18 -6.19
C PRO A 96 15.03 1.35 -6.17
N GLY A 97 15.85 1.85 -7.10
CA GLY A 97 16.27 3.24 -7.16
C GLY A 97 17.30 3.53 -6.05
N ALA A 98 17.05 4.56 -5.25
CA ALA A 98 17.95 5.00 -4.18
C ALA A 98 17.69 4.32 -2.82
N VAL A 99 16.94 3.23 -2.79
CA VAL A 99 16.53 2.53 -1.58
C VAL A 99 17.31 1.21 -1.49
N ASP A 100 17.69 0.81 -0.28
CA ASP A 100 18.26 -0.51 -0.01
C ASP A 100 17.15 -1.48 0.44
N PRO A 101 16.78 -2.46 -0.40
CA PRO A 101 15.74 -3.44 -0.07
C PRO A 101 16.01 -4.22 1.23
N ALA A 102 17.27 -4.53 1.54
CA ALA A 102 17.62 -5.36 2.70
C ALA A 102 17.26 -4.74 4.05
N VAL A 103 17.06 -3.42 4.09
CA VAL A 103 16.66 -2.67 5.29
C VAL A 103 15.31 -1.95 5.15
N THR A 104 14.63 -2.14 4.01
CA THR A 104 13.37 -1.46 3.69
C THR A 104 12.20 -2.43 3.58
N THR A 105 11.02 -2.03 4.05
CA THR A 105 9.78 -2.79 3.86
C THR A 105 9.09 -2.40 2.55
N PHE A 106 8.79 -3.36 1.68
CA PHE A 106 7.94 -3.16 0.50
C PHE A 106 6.47 -3.33 0.86
N ILE A 107 5.62 -2.41 0.44
CA ILE A 107 4.17 -2.46 0.68
C ILE A 107 3.40 -2.28 -0.62
N PHE A 108 2.50 -3.20 -0.90
CA PHE A 108 1.53 -3.08 -1.98
C PHE A 108 0.13 -2.78 -1.44
N VAL A 109 -0.59 -1.84 -2.06
CA VAL A 109 -1.95 -1.47 -1.65
C VAL A 109 -2.95 -1.58 -2.80
N THR A 110 -4.10 -2.20 -2.54
CA THR A 110 -5.22 -2.31 -3.48
C THR A 110 -6.57 -2.07 -2.78
N PRO A 111 -7.52 -1.32 -3.37
CA PRO A 111 -8.88 -1.23 -2.84
C PRO A 111 -9.73 -2.48 -3.08
N HIS A 112 -9.25 -3.43 -3.89
CA HIS A 112 -9.94 -4.70 -4.13
C HIS A 112 -9.67 -5.68 -2.99
N ARG A 113 -10.66 -6.48 -2.61
CA ARG A 113 -10.46 -7.59 -1.66
C ARG A 113 -9.61 -8.68 -2.30
N TRP A 114 -8.68 -9.25 -1.54
CA TRP A 114 -7.79 -10.31 -2.00
C TRP A 114 -8.49 -11.68 -1.91
N VAL A 115 -9.48 -11.91 -2.77
CA VAL A 115 -10.29 -13.13 -2.81
C VAL A 115 -9.79 -14.18 -3.82
N HIS A 116 -8.49 -14.19 -4.12
CA HIS A 116 -7.92 -15.06 -5.15
C HIS A 116 -7.87 -16.52 -4.67
N THR A 117 -8.40 -17.44 -5.49
CA THR A 117 -8.62 -18.84 -5.12
C THR A 117 -7.34 -19.67 -4.99
N ILE A 118 -6.26 -19.26 -5.66
CA ILE A 118 -4.98 -19.99 -5.66
C ILE A 118 -3.96 -19.35 -4.70
N MET A 119 -4.06 -18.04 -4.47
CA MET A 119 -3.00 -17.26 -3.84
C MET A 119 -3.60 -16.27 -2.84
N SER A 120 -3.64 -16.64 -1.57
CA SER A 120 -4.05 -15.72 -0.52
C SER A 120 -3.01 -14.61 -0.31
N ILE A 121 -3.41 -13.51 0.32
CA ILE A 121 -2.51 -12.41 0.66
C ILE A 121 -1.34 -12.86 1.55
N ASP A 122 -1.60 -13.77 2.50
CA ASP A 122 -0.59 -14.35 3.39
C ASP A 122 0.38 -15.27 2.65
N ALA A 123 -0.14 -16.09 1.72
CA ALA A 123 0.69 -16.94 0.88
C ALA A 123 1.59 -16.11 -0.02
N TRP A 124 1.04 -15.06 -0.65
CA TRP A 124 1.80 -14.13 -1.47
C TRP A 124 2.93 -13.47 -0.68
N ARG A 125 2.62 -12.92 0.50
CA ARG A 125 3.60 -12.33 1.40
C ARG A 125 4.70 -13.33 1.77
N LYS A 126 4.32 -14.54 2.15
CA LYS A 126 5.27 -15.59 2.53
C LYS A 126 6.20 -15.97 1.38
N GLU A 127 5.68 -16.10 0.17
CA GLU A 127 6.49 -16.39 -1.02
C GLU A 127 7.49 -15.26 -1.30
N ARG A 128 7.05 -14.00 -1.30
CA ARG A 128 7.95 -12.87 -1.57
C ARG A 128 9.00 -12.70 -0.48
N LEU A 129 8.62 -12.88 0.79
CA LEU A 129 9.55 -12.78 1.91
C LEU A 129 10.60 -13.92 1.90
N ALA A 130 10.23 -15.11 1.41
CA ALA A 130 11.16 -16.24 1.29
C ALA A 130 12.26 -16.02 0.23
N GLU A 131 12.13 -15.01 -0.63
CA GLU A 131 13.18 -14.62 -1.57
C GLU A 131 14.35 -13.91 -0.86
N ASP A 132 14.16 -13.43 0.38
CA ASP A 132 15.18 -12.75 1.20
C ASP A 132 15.79 -11.50 0.54
N LEU A 133 15.00 -10.83 -0.29
CA LEU A 133 15.42 -9.62 -1.02
C LEU A 133 15.04 -8.33 -0.32
N TRP A 134 13.95 -8.35 0.45
CA TRP A 134 13.43 -7.20 1.19
C TRP A 134 13.42 -7.51 2.68
N LYS A 135 13.62 -6.49 3.53
CA LYS A 135 13.50 -6.64 5.00
C LYS A 135 12.16 -7.25 5.42
N ASP A 136 11.08 -6.77 4.82
CA ASP A 136 9.72 -7.28 4.98
C ASP A 136 8.92 -6.96 3.71
N VAL A 137 7.87 -7.75 3.46
CA VAL A 137 6.95 -7.55 2.35
C VAL A 137 5.54 -7.56 2.92
N ARG A 138 4.73 -6.57 2.58
CA ARG A 138 3.33 -6.47 3.02
C ARG A 138 2.41 -6.17 1.86
N ALA A 139 1.16 -6.59 2.00
CA ALA A 139 0.07 -6.18 1.15
C ALA A 139 -1.09 -5.71 2.02
N ILE A 140 -1.82 -4.71 1.55
CA ILE A 140 -3.02 -4.15 2.19
C ILE A 140 -4.14 -4.19 1.15
N ASP A 141 -5.17 -4.98 1.42
CA ASP A 141 -6.31 -5.15 0.51
C ASP A 141 -7.52 -4.31 0.93
N GLY A 142 -8.61 -4.41 0.16
CA GLY A 142 -9.83 -3.67 0.44
C GLY A 142 -10.42 -3.94 1.84
N ALA A 143 -10.34 -5.16 2.36
CA ALA A 143 -10.85 -5.48 3.70
C ALA A 143 -10.00 -4.82 4.79
N MET A 144 -8.68 -4.79 4.61
CA MET A 144 -7.77 -4.08 5.51
C MET A 144 -7.92 -2.56 5.42
N LEU A 145 -8.18 -2.00 4.23
CA LEU A 145 -8.45 -0.57 4.06
C LEU A 145 -9.77 -0.15 4.71
N GLU A 146 -10.81 -0.97 4.61
CA GLU A 146 -12.08 -0.76 5.31
C GLU A 146 -11.86 -0.59 6.82
N ASP A 147 -11.07 -1.49 7.42
CA ASP A 147 -10.73 -1.43 8.85
C ASP A 147 -9.84 -0.22 9.18
N TRP A 148 -8.85 0.10 8.34
CA TRP A 148 -7.99 1.26 8.56
C TRP A 148 -8.76 2.58 8.54
N ILE A 149 -9.70 2.73 7.61
CA ILE A 149 -10.60 3.89 7.53
C ILE A 149 -11.49 3.97 8.77
N GLU A 150 -12.01 2.84 9.26
CA GLU A 150 -12.80 2.79 10.49
C GLU A 150 -12.01 3.27 11.72
N GLN A 151 -10.72 2.95 11.79
CA GLN A 151 -9.81 3.45 12.84
C GLN A 151 -9.50 4.95 12.69
N CYS A 152 -9.64 5.51 11.48
CA CYS A 152 -9.32 6.90 11.14
C CYS A 152 -10.55 7.63 10.56
N PRO A 153 -11.65 7.81 11.32
CA PRO A 153 -12.94 8.25 10.78
C PRO A 153 -12.95 9.67 10.19
N ALA A 154 -11.93 10.48 10.44
CA ALA A 154 -11.77 11.80 9.80
C ALA A 154 -11.22 11.73 8.37
N VAL A 155 -10.79 10.54 7.92
CA VAL A 155 -10.20 10.29 6.59
C VAL A 155 -11.23 9.66 5.61
N GLY A 156 -12.29 9.05 6.13
CA GLY A 156 -13.36 8.40 5.37
C GLY A 156 -14.66 9.18 5.29
#